data_AF-A0A662J1P5-F1
#
_entry.id   AF-A0A662J1P5-F1
#
_cell.length_a   1.000
_cell.length_b   1.000
_cell.length_c   1.000
_cell.angle_alpha   90.00
_cell.angle_beta   90.00
_cell.angle_gamma   90.00
#
_symmetry.space_group_name_H-M   'P 1'
#
loop_
_entity.id
_entity.type
_entity.pdbx_description
1 polymer ?
#
loop_
_entity_poly.entity_id
_entity_poly.type
_entity_poly.pdbx_seq_one_letter_code
_entity_poly.pdbx_strand_id
1 'polypeptide(L)'
;MAKAQGKLCLVANSKVLAKTFSWKVLGVLTLFIVSYMLTGSPVASGTIALTYHLLNTVLYYLHEKAWEGHHPSVKAFLASLTSFILSTLLLVWLAFPTP
;
A
#
# COMPACT_ATOMS: atom_id res chain seq x y z
N MET A 1 -13.34 0.33 -34.85
CA MET A 1 -13.08 0.67 -33.43
C MET A 1 -11.65 0.34 -32.94
N ALA A 2 -10.64 0.25 -33.83
CA ALA A 2 -9.26 -0.14 -33.47
C ALA A 2 -8.25 1.03 -33.31
N LYS A 3 -8.69 2.29 -33.52
CA LYS A 3 -7.77 3.45 -33.60
C LYS A 3 -7.45 4.11 -32.24
N ALA A 4 -8.20 3.79 -31.18
CA ALA A 4 -7.98 4.34 -29.84
C ALA A 4 -6.94 3.55 -29.01
N GLN A 5 -6.82 2.24 -29.24
CA GLN A 5 -5.88 1.35 -28.56
C GLN A 5 -4.41 1.66 -28.91
N GLY A 6 -4.14 2.17 -30.12
CA GLY A 6 -2.79 2.52 -30.58
C GLY A 6 -2.18 3.76 -29.90
N LYS A 7 -3.01 4.73 -29.45
CA LYS A 7 -2.52 5.88 -28.68
C LYS A 7 -2.38 5.59 -27.18
N LEU A 8 -3.17 4.64 -26.68
CA LEU A 8 -3.15 4.21 -25.29
C LEU A 8 -1.85 3.46 -24.91
N CYS A 9 -1.28 2.71 -25.86
CA CYS A 9 -0.01 1.98 -25.68
C CYS A 9 1.25 2.84 -25.93
N LEU A 10 1.17 3.89 -26.76
CA LEU A 10 2.31 4.76 -27.11
C LEU A 10 2.64 5.80 -26.04
N VAL A 11 1.72 6.07 -25.11
CA VAL A 11 1.97 6.89 -23.90
C VAL A 11 2.18 6.00 -22.67
N ALA A 12 2.64 4.76 -22.87
CA ALA A 12 3.44 4.09 -21.85
C ALA A 12 4.78 4.83 -21.74
N ASN A 13 4.76 6.02 -21.12
CA ASN A 13 5.96 6.79 -20.86
C ASN A 13 6.88 5.92 -20.00
N SER A 14 7.99 5.46 -20.58
CA SER A 14 8.96 4.59 -19.91
C SER A 14 9.40 5.15 -18.56
N LYS A 15 9.40 6.49 -18.41
CA LYS A 15 9.67 7.18 -17.14
C LYS A 15 8.60 6.92 -16.07
N VAL A 16 7.32 6.82 -16.44
CA VAL A 16 6.22 6.55 -15.51
C VAL A 16 6.22 5.09 -15.08
N LEU A 17 6.43 4.16 -16.02
CA LEU A 17 6.59 2.73 -15.68
C LEU A 17 7.82 2.50 -14.79
N ALA A 18 8.96 3.11 -15.12
CA ALA A 18 10.15 3.05 -14.29
C ALA A 18 9.91 3.65 -12.90
N LYS A 19 9.24 4.81 -12.80
CA LYS A 19 8.90 5.43 -11.51
C LYS A 19 8.02 4.51 -10.65
N THR A 20 6.98 3.93 -11.24
CA THR A 20 6.07 3.02 -10.53
C THR A 20 6.79 1.74 -10.09
N PHE A 21 7.62 1.16 -10.97
CA PHE A 21 8.41 -0.02 -10.65
C PHE A 21 9.41 0.26 -9.52
N SER A 22 10.15 1.37 -9.58
CA SER A 22 11.07 1.78 -8.52
C SER A 22 10.35 1.97 -7.19
N TRP A 23 9.16 2.58 -7.19
CA TRP A 23 8.36 2.73 -5.96
C TRP A 23 7.96 1.37 -5.37
N LYS A 24 7.56 0.41 -6.21
CA LYS A 24 7.18 -0.94 -5.78
C LYS A 24 8.37 -1.73 -5.23
N VAL A 25 9.51 -1.67 -5.91
CA VAL A 25 10.76 -2.31 -5.47
C VAL A 25 11.20 -1.75 -4.11
N LEU A 26 11.18 -0.43 -3.94
CA LEU A 26 11.47 0.20 -2.65
C LEU A 26 10.50 -0.28 -1.55
N GLY A 27 9.20 -0.37 -1.84
CA GLY A 27 8.22 -0.86 -0.87
C GLY A 27 8.46 -2.30 -0.43
N VAL A 28 8.79 -3.20 -1.36
CA VAL A 28 9.14 -4.60 -1.05
C VAL A 28 10.44 -4.67 -0.25
N LEU A 29 11.46 -3.89 -0.63
CA LEU A 29 12.75 -3.84 0.08
C LEU A 29 12.60 -3.33 1.52
N THR A 30 11.89 -2.21 1.72
CA THR A 30 11.68 -1.65 3.06
C THR A 30 10.95 -2.65 3.95
N LEU A 31 9.89 -3.29 3.44
CA LEU A 31 9.16 -4.28 4.23
C LEU A 31 9.99 -5.54 4.49
N PHE A 32 10.82 -5.96 3.54
CA PHE A 32 11.77 -7.05 3.71
C PHE A 32 12.79 -6.72 4.82
N ILE A 33 13.36 -5.52 4.82
CA ILE A 33 14.32 -5.08 5.85
C ILE A 33 13.65 -5.05 7.23
N VAL A 34 12.47 -4.45 7.34
CA VAL A 34 11.73 -4.36 8.61
C VAL A 34 11.35 -5.75 9.11
N SER A 35 10.79 -6.61 8.26
CA SER A 35 10.42 -7.98 8.64
C SER A 35 11.65 -8.84 8.96
N TYR A 36 12.79 -8.60 8.32
CA TYR A 36 14.05 -9.27 8.63
C TYR A 36 14.61 -8.85 9.98
N MET A 37 14.55 -7.56 10.31
CA MET A 37 14.91 -7.08 11.65
C MET A 37 14.05 -7.71 12.75
N LEU A 38 12.78 -7.99 12.46
CA LEU A 38 11.85 -8.60 13.42
C LEU A 38 11.98 -10.13 13.51
N THR A 39 12.20 -10.80 12.38
CA THR A 39 12.14 -12.27 12.30
C THR A 39 13.51 -12.94 12.34
N GLY A 40 14.57 -12.22 11.95
CA GLY A 40 15.93 -12.75 11.83
C GLY A 40 16.14 -13.78 10.70
N SER A 41 15.08 -14.13 9.94
CA SER A 41 15.13 -15.11 8.85
C SER A 41 14.83 -14.46 7.50
N PRO A 42 15.71 -14.60 6.50
CA PRO A 42 15.50 -14.00 5.18
C PRO A 42 14.36 -14.69 4.41
N VAL A 43 14.14 -15.99 4.64
CA VAL A 43 13.06 -16.76 3.99
C VAL A 43 11.69 -16.28 4.46
N ALA A 44 11.51 -16.13 5.77
CA ALA A 44 10.26 -15.63 6.34
C ALA A 44 9.98 -14.17 5.95
N SER A 45 11.03 -13.34 5.88
CA SER A 45 10.89 -11.93 5.49
C SER A 45 10.50 -11.78 4.01
N GLY A 46 11.05 -12.64 3.15
CA GLY A 46 10.71 -12.69 1.73
C GLY A 46 9.25 -13.06 1.49
N THR A 47 8.74 -14.07 2.21
CA THR A 47 7.33 -14.46 2.10
C THR A 47 6.39 -13.37 2.60
N ILE A 48 6.69 -12.75 3.75
CA ILE A 48 5.91 -11.63 4.29
C ILE A 48 5.86 -10.46 3.29
N ALA A 49 7.00 -10.05 2.76
CA ALA A 49 7.07 -8.90 1.86
C ALA A 49 6.25 -9.11 0.57
N LEU A 50 6.37 -10.30 -0.04
CA LEU A 50 5.63 -10.66 -1.25
C LEU A 50 4.13 -10.81 -0.98
N THR A 51 3.76 -11.56 0.06
CA THR A 51 2.36 -11.78 0.43
C THR A 51 1.67 -10.47 0.78
N TYR A 52 2.32 -9.58 1.53
CA TYR A 52 1.77 -8.26 1.84
C TYR A 52 1.50 -7.45 0.57
N HIS A 53 2.45 -7.38 -0.36
CA HIS A 53 2.29 -6.61 -1.59
C HIS A 53 1.15 -7.16 -2.48
N LEU A 54 1.04 -8.49 -2.59
CA LEU A 54 -0.04 -9.15 -3.32
C LEU A 54 -1.39 -8.92 -2.66
N LEU A 55 -1.50 -9.12 -1.34
CA LEU A 55 -2.72 -8.87 -0.59
C LEU A 55 -3.15 -7.42 -0.71
N ASN A 56 -2.23 -6.45 -0.68
CA ASN A 56 -2.58 -5.05 -0.80
C ASN A 56 -3.18 -4.72 -2.16
N THR A 57 -2.68 -5.33 -3.24
CA THR A 57 -3.27 -5.20 -4.58
C THR A 57 -4.66 -5.85 -4.66
N VAL A 58 -4.82 -7.06 -4.11
CA VAL A 58 -6.12 -7.75 -4.07
C VAL A 58 -7.12 -6.98 -3.22
N LEU A 59 -6.72 -6.49 -2.05
CA LEU A 59 -7.54 -5.70 -1.15
C LEU A 59 -7.97 -4.40 -1.80
N TYR A 60 -7.07 -3.70 -2.50
CA TYR A 60 -7.43 -2.49 -3.25
C TYR A 60 -8.47 -2.78 -4.33
N TYR A 61 -8.29 -3.85 -5.11
CA TYR A 61 -9.26 -4.24 -6.13
C TYR A 61 -10.61 -4.64 -5.54
N LEU A 62 -10.61 -5.43 -4.46
CA LEU A 62 -11.83 -5.78 -3.74
C LEU A 62 -12.50 -4.57 -3.10
N HIS A 63 -11.71 -3.63 -2.56
CA HIS A 63 -12.20 -2.38 -1.99
C HIS A 63 -12.87 -1.52 -3.06
N GLU A 64 -12.24 -1.34 -4.22
CA GLU A 64 -12.80 -0.60 -5.36
C GLU A 64 -14.09 -1.26 -5.86
N LYS A 65 -14.10 -2.59 -6.01
CA LYS A 65 -15.28 -3.35 -6.44
C LYS A 65 -16.42 -3.34 -5.41
N ALA A 66 -16.10 -3.37 -4.11
CA ALA A 66 -17.09 -3.25 -3.04
C ALA A 66 -17.70 -1.83 -2.98
N TRP A 67 -16.93 -0.82 -3.41
CA TRP A 67 -17.30 0.59 -3.43
C TRP A 67 -18.07 1.00 -4.69
N GLU A 68 -17.86 0.32 -5.82
CA GLU A 68 -18.68 0.51 -7.02
C GLU A 68 -20.18 0.22 -6.78
N GLY A 69 -20.52 -0.55 -5.74
CA GLY A 69 -21.91 -0.83 -5.34
C GLY A 69 -22.51 0.12 -4.29
N HIS A 70 -21.70 0.87 -3.55
CA HIS A 70 -22.16 1.77 -2.49
C HIS A 70 -21.21 2.94 -2.42
N HIS A 71 -21.69 4.17 -2.66
CA HIS A 71 -20.95 5.43 -2.71
C HIS A 71 -20.73 6.02 -1.30
N PRO A 72 -19.67 5.67 -0.55
CA PRO A 72 -19.39 6.22 0.76
C PRO A 72 -18.59 7.50 0.54
N SER A 73 -19.07 8.58 1.15
CA SER A 73 -18.41 9.87 1.05
C SER A 73 -16.97 9.79 1.58
N VAL A 74 -16.01 10.38 0.86
CA VAL A 74 -14.59 10.55 1.28
C VAL A 74 -14.48 11.07 2.73
N LYS A 75 -15.50 11.77 3.22
CA LYS A 75 -15.64 12.21 4.61
C LYS A 75 -15.65 11.07 5.63
N ALA A 76 -16.22 9.91 5.32
CA ALA A 76 -16.24 8.74 6.20
C ALA A 76 -14.87 8.03 6.25
N PHE A 77 -14.18 7.96 5.11
CA PHE A 77 -12.80 7.46 5.05
C PHE A 77 -11.83 8.38 5.80
N LEU A 78 -11.96 9.71 5.63
CA LEU A 78 -11.19 10.69 6.38
C LEU A 78 -11.49 10.65 7.88
N ALA A 79 -12.76 10.46 8.28
CA ALA A 79 -13.12 10.28 9.68
C ALA A 79 -12.47 9.03 10.30
N SER A 80 -12.43 7.92 9.54
CA SER A 80 -11.76 6.69 10.01
C SER A 80 -10.23 6.86 10.11
N LEU A 81 -9.62 7.61 9.19
CA LEU A 81 -8.19 7.92 9.22
C LEU A 81 -7.83 8.83 10.39
N THR A 82 -8.67 9.82 10.72
CA THR A 82 -8.45 10.68 11.88
C THR A 82 -8.53 9.91 13.20
N SER A 83 -9.45 8.95 13.31
CA SER A 83 -9.53 8.09 14.49
C SER A 83 -8.33 7.14 14.59
N PHE A 84 -7.82 6.64 13.46
CA PHE A 84 -6.66 5.75 13.43
C PHE A 84 -5.37 6.49 13.81
N ILE A 85 -5.17 7.70 13.29
CA ILE A 85 -4.01 8.57 13.62
C ILE A 85 -4.09 9.02 15.08
N LEU A 86 -5.28 9.40 15.56
CA LEU A 86 -5.46 9.82 16.95
C LEU A 86 -5.23 8.67 17.93
N SER A 87 -5.71 7.46 17.59
CA SER A 87 -5.50 6.26 18.39
C SER A 87 -4.02 5.83 18.40
N THR A 88 -3.35 5.87 17.25
CA THR A 88 -1.91 5.54 17.19
C THR A 88 -1.05 6.57 17.91
N LEU A 89 -1.37 7.87 17.84
CA LEU A 89 -0.70 8.91 18.62
C LEU A 89 -0.95 8.77 20.14
N LEU A 90 -2.16 8.38 20.55
CA LEU A 90 -2.49 8.12 21.95
C LEU A 90 -1.70 6.93 22.51
N LEU A 91 -1.55 5.84 21.74
CA LEU A 91 -0.75 4.68 22.13
C LEU A 91 0.75 5.00 22.20
N VAL A 92 1.26 5.81 21.27
CA VAL A 92 2.65 6.30 21.33
C VAL A 92 2.88 7.17 22.57
N TRP A 93 1.91 8.00 22.95
CA TRP A 93 1.99 8.80 24.18
C TRP A 93 2.00 7.95 25.46
N LEU A 94 1.22 6.86 25.51
CA LEU A 94 1.23 5.92 26.64
C LEU A 94 2.48 5.03 26.71
N ALA A 95 3.14 4.81 25.58
CA ALA A 95 4.33 3.96 25.47
C ALA A 95 5.65 4.68 25.79
N PHE A 96 5.66 6.00 25.97
CA PHE A 96 6.83 6.74 26.42
C PHE A 96 6.86 6.78 27.96
N PRO A 97 7.74 6.00 28.62
CA PRO A 97 7.90 6.09 30.07
C PRO A 97 8.50 7.46 30.39
N THR A 98 7.76 8.25 31.16
CA THR A 98 8.32 9.44 31.82
C THR A 98 9.41 9.00 32.80
N PRO A 99 10.55 9.72 32.89
CA PRO A 99 11.70 9.35 33.72
C PRO A 99 11.38 9.31 35.22
#